data_AF-A6GYW4-F1
#
_entry.id   AF-A6GYW4-F1
#
_cell.length_a   1.000
_cell.length_b   1.000
_cell.length_c   1.000
_cell.angle_alpha   90.00
_cell.angle_beta   90.00
_cell.angle_gamma   90.00
#
_symmetry.space_group_name_H-M   'P 1'
#
loop_
_entity.id
_entity.type
_entity.pdbx_description
1 polymer ?
#
loop_
_entity_poly.entity_id
_entity_poly.type
_entity_poly.pdbx_seq_one_letter_code
_entity_poly.pdbx_strand_id
1 'polypeptide(L)'
;MLYKRSSQLFLEAEKVIPGGVNSPVRAFKSVGGTPIFAKSAKGAYVYDEDGNRFVDYINSWGPMILGHAYEPVVTAVIEKAKSGTSFGMPTELETEIAKLAVSMVSNIDKIRFVNSGTEACMSAIRLARGFTKRDKIIKFAGCYHGHSDSFLIQAGSGAITFGSPNSPGVTSGTAKDTLLASYNDIQNVKNLFDANKNEIAAVIIEPVAGNMGCIPPQKGFLEALQQLCHENNALLIFDEVMTGFRLAKGGAQELFNVQADIVCFGKVIGGGLPVGAFAARNEIMNYLAPLGPVYQAGTLSGNPLAMAAGLAMLKALNENQEVFARLEEKTAYLAKGIADVLTSNNVVHTINRVGSMVSVHFDANPVFDFETAKNGDNDTFKKFFHGLLAEGVYIAPSAYETWFISDALTYEDLDFTIRAVDKVSKNL
;
A
#
# COMPACT_ATOMS: atom_id res chain seq x y z
N MET A 1 18.18 -4.95 23.51
CA MET A 1 18.70 -3.76 22.81
C MET A 1 18.58 -2.54 23.71
N LEU A 2 19.36 -1.50 23.44
CA LEU A 2 19.27 -0.19 24.09
C LEU A 2 18.69 0.81 23.09
N TYR A 3 17.64 1.55 23.46
CA TYR A 3 16.96 2.55 22.61
C TYR A 3 17.07 3.96 23.18
N LYS A 4 18.18 4.26 23.87
CA LYS A 4 18.34 5.48 24.68
C LYS A 4 18.29 6.73 23.82
N ARG A 5 18.96 6.72 22.66
CA ARG A 5 18.97 7.86 21.73
C ARG A 5 17.61 8.02 21.06
N SER A 6 17.00 6.91 20.62
CA SER A 6 15.64 6.92 20.05
C SER A 6 14.61 7.51 21.03
N SER A 7 14.63 7.12 22.31
CA SER A 7 13.75 7.71 23.33
C SER A 7 14.00 9.21 23.54
N GLN A 8 15.26 9.65 23.54
CA GLN A 8 15.58 11.08 23.64
C GLN A 8 15.05 11.87 22.42
N LEU A 9 15.28 11.35 21.21
CA LEU A 9 14.82 11.98 19.97
C LEU A 9 13.30 12.06 19.91
N PHE A 10 12.58 11.04 20.39
CA PHE A 10 11.13 11.07 20.44
C PHE A 10 10.61 12.18 21.36
N LEU A 11 11.18 12.33 22.57
CA LEU A 11 10.84 13.42 23.49
C LEU A 11 11.16 14.80 22.92
N GLU A 12 12.23 14.92 22.12
CA GLU A 12 12.54 16.16 21.41
C GLU A 12 11.53 16.43 20.28
N ALA A 13 11.16 15.40 19.51
CA ALA A 13 10.21 15.49 18.42
C ALA A 13 8.79 15.84 18.88
N GLU A 14 8.32 15.28 20.00
CA GLU A 14 6.99 15.56 20.56
C GLU A 14 6.77 17.05 20.89
N LYS A 15 7.84 17.81 21.12
CA LYS A 15 7.76 19.26 21.37
C LYS A 15 7.37 20.07 20.14
N VAL A 16 7.66 19.56 18.95
CA VAL A 16 7.57 20.34 17.69
C VAL A 16 6.79 19.64 16.57
N ILE A 17 6.50 18.34 16.71
CA ILE A 17 5.73 17.53 15.76
C ILE A 17 4.57 16.89 16.51
N PRO A 18 3.31 16.97 16.02
CA PRO A 18 2.16 16.32 16.65
C PRO A 18 2.40 14.82 16.89
N GLY A 19 2.42 14.40 18.16
CA GLY A 19 2.71 13.02 18.56
C GLY A 19 4.13 12.55 18.21
N GLY A 20 5.06 13.48 17.96
CA GLY A 20 6.47 13.20 17.65
C GLY A 20 6.73 12.64 16.24
N VAL A 21 5.71 12.58 15.36
CA VAL A 21 5.82 11.90 14.05
C VAL A 21 5.08 12.61 12.93
N ASN A 22 5.59 12.44 11.70
CA ASN A 22 4.95 12.94 10.47
C ASN A 22 3.97 11.93 9.83
N SER A 23 3.80 10.73 10.42
CA SER A 23 2.78 9.75 10.02
C SER A 23 2.33 8.96 11.24
N PRO A 24 1.02 8.86 11.54
CA PRO A 24 0.53 8.34 12.82
C PRO A 24 1.02 6.95 13.20
N VAL A 25 1.12 6.02 12.24
CA VAL A 25 1.55 4.63 12.49
C VAL A 25 2.97 4.54 13.07
N ARG A 26 3.81 5.56 12.81
CA ARG A 26 5.18 5.63 13.29
C ARG A 26 5.29 5.94 14.78
N ALA A 27 4.21 6.36 15.44
CA ALA A 27 4.22 6.64 16.88
C ALA A 27 4.09 5.39 17.76
N PHE A 28 4.02 4.19 17.17
CA PHE A 28 3.86 2.91 17.88
C PHE A 28 2.59 2.82 18.75
N LYS A 29 1.59 3.69 18.53
CA LYS A 29 0.37 3.69 19.35
C LYS A 29 -0.38 2.35 19.33
N SER A 30 -0.36 1.63 18.21
CA SER A 30 -1.01 0.31 18.09
C SER A 30 -0.28 -0.81 18.83
N VAL A 31 1.03 -0.68 19.05
CA VAL A 31 1.87 -1.70 19.69
C VAL A 31 2.37 -1.31 21.09
N GLY A 32 2.19 -0.05 21.49
CA GLY A 32 2.76 0.53 22.70
C GLY A 32 4.27 0.76 22.61
N GLY A 33 4.81 1.44 23.63
CA GLY A 33 6.23 1.79 23.71
C GLY A 33 6.59 3.08 22.95
N THR A 34 7.88 3.25 22.66
CA THR A 34 8.45 4.41 21.98
C THR A 34 9.05 3.97 20.64
N PRO A 35 8.85 4.70 19.54
CA PRO A 35 9.40 4.31 18.25
C PRO A 35 10.92 4.42 18.20
N ILE A 36 11.52 3.57 17.36
CA ILE A 36 12.94 3.64 17.00
C ILE A 36 13.17 4.70 15.91
N PHE A 37 14.31 5.40 15.98
CA PHE A 37 14.69 6.40 14.98
C PHE A 37 15.71 5.81 14.02
N ALA A 38 15.36 5.71 12.74
CA ALA A 38 16.27 5.20 11.71
C ALA A 38 17.37 6.22 11.39
N LYS A 39 18.62 5.73 11.32
CA LYS A 39 19.81 6.51 10.91
C LYS A 39 20.21 6.22 9.47
N SER A 40 20.15 4.96 9.05
CA SER A 40 20.50 4.53 7.69
C SER A 40 19.83 3.20 7.34
N ALA A 41 19.82 2.85 6.05
CA ALA A 41 19.32 1.56 5.57
C ALA A 41 20.07 1.13 4.31
N LYS A 42 20.31 -0.18 4.15
CA LYS A 42 20.97 -0.77 2.99
C LYS A 42 20.55 -2.23 2.82
N GLY A 43 20.19 -2.63 1.60
CA GLY A 43 19.73 -3.98 1.30
C GLY A 43 18.48 -4.32 2.11
N ALA A 44 18.50 -5.44 2.83
CA ALA A 44 17.41 -5.89 3.69
C ALA A 44 17.41 -5.25 5.09
N TYR A 45 18.33 -4.33 5.40
CA TYR A 45 18.55 -3.86 6.77
C TYR A 45 18.28 -2.37 6.97
N VAL A 46 17.74 -2.07 8.15
CA VAL A 46 17.66 -0.72 8.73
C VAL A 46 18.56 -0.65 9.96
N TYR A 47 19.23 0.49 10.16
CA TYR A 47 20.06 0.78 11.32
C TYR A 47 19.47 1.98 12.07
N ASP A 48 19.25 1.84 13.37
CA ASP A 48 18.73 2.94 14.20
C ASP A 48 19.84 3.87 14.70
N GLU A 49 19.43 4.96 15.35
CA GLU A 49 20.31 5.96 15.97
C GLU A 49 21.06 5.44 17.22
N ASP A 50 20.68 4.27 17.73
CA ASP A 50 21.37 3.58 18.82
C ASP A 50 22.40 2.54 18.29
N GLY A 51 22.49 2.37 16.96
CA GLY A 51 23.41 1.45 16.30
C GLY A 51 22.92 0.00 16.21
N ASN A 52 21.66 -0.27 16.54
CA ASN A 52 21.05 -1.58 16.35
C ASN A 52 20.76 -1.79 14.86
N ARG A 53 20.89 -3.04 14.39
CA ARG A 53 20.55 -3.47 13.03
C ARG A 53 19.30 -4.33 13.06
N PHE A 54 18.37 -4.08 12.14
CA PHE A 54 17.13 -4.83 11.98
C PHE A 54 17.00 -5.39 10.57
N VAL A 55 16.56 -6.64 10.45
CA VAL A 55 15.97 -7.15 9.21
C VAL A 55 14.64 -6.41 9.00
N ASP A 56 14.49 -5.72 7.87
CA ASP A 56 13.34 -4.84 7.63
C ASP A 56 12.28 -5.51 6.75
N TYR A 57 11.09 -5.69 7.34
CA TYR A 57 9.89 -6.16 6.68
C TYR A 57 8.87 -5.03 6.43
N ILE A 58 9.21 -3.78 6.77
CA ILE A 58 8.42 -2.59 6.41
C ILE A 58 8.82 -2.11 5.02
N ASN A 59 10.12 -2.07 4.70
CA ASN A 59 10.64 -1.65 3.38
C ASN A 59 10.09 -0.28 2.96
N SER A 60 10.08 0.66 3.90
CA SER A 60 9.46 2.00 3.78
C SER A 60 7.97 1.96 3.39
N TRP A 61 7.26 0.95 3.86
CA TRP A 61 5.86 0.63 3.56
C TRP A 61 5.65 0.14 2.13
N GLY A 62 6.66 -0.43 1.48
CA GLY A 62 6.54 -1.06 0.16
C GLY A 62 7.44 -0.55 -0.99
N PRO A 63 7.97 0.68 -1.05
CA PRO A 63 8.80 1.12 -2.18
C PRO A 63 10.09 0.33 -2.39
N MET A 64 10.68 -0.22 -1.32
CA MET A 64 12.02 -0.81 -1.34
C MET A 64 12.00 -2.27 -1.79
N ILE A 65 11.33 -2.57 -2.91
CA ILE A 65 11.17 -3.94 -3.43
C ILE A 65 12.50 -4.62 -3.77
N LEU A 66 13.50 -3.86 -4.22
CA LEU A 66 14.88 -4.34 -4.45
C LEU A 66 15.82 -4.08 -3.26
N GLY A 67 15.27 -3.72 -2.10
CA GLY A 67 16.01 -3.35 -0.90
C GLY A 67 16.40 -1.86 -0.84
N HIS A 68 16.83 -1.44 0.34
CA HIS A 68 17.21 -0.06 0.63
C HIS A 68 18.52 0.32 -0.07
N ALA A 69 18.59 1.59 -0.50
CA ALA A 69 19.76 2.15 -1.19
C ALA A 69 20.26 1.25 -2.33
N TYR A 70 19.34 0.74 -3.14
CA TYR A 70 19.63 -0.02 -4.36
C TYR A 70 20.46 0.85 -5.31
N GLU A 71 21.65 0.38 -5.68
CA GLU A 71 22.70 1.20 -6.29
C GLU A 71 22.28 1.89 -7.59
N PRO A 72 21.60 1.23 -8.54
CA PRO A 72 21.09 1.90 -9.75
C PRO A 72 20.17 3.10 -9.43
N VAL A 73 19.30 2.96 -8.43
CA VAL A 73 18.36 4.03 -8.03
C VAL A 73 19.10 5.18 -7.36
N VAL A 74 20.02 4.88 -6.43
CA VAL A 74 20.83 5.91 -5.75
C VAL A 74 21.67 6.70 -6.74
N THR A 75 22.31 6.00 -7.68
CA THR A 75 23.12 6.62 -8.73
C THR A 75 22.28 7.54 -9.61
N ALA A 76 21.09 7.08 -10.04
CA ALA A 76 20.19 7.90 -10.86
C ALA A 76 19.77 9.20 -10.15
N VAL A 77 19.51 9.14 -8.83
CA VAL A 77 19.17 10.32 -8.03
C VAL A 77 20.36 11.27 -7.90
N ILE A 78 21.55 10.77 -7.58
CA ILE A 78 22.76 11.59 -7.44
C ILE A 78 23.07 12.31 -8.76
N GLU A 79 23.09 11.57 -9.87
CA GLU A 79 23.38 12.16 -11.18
C GLU A 79 22.33 13.19 -11.56
N LYS A 80 21.04 12.91 -11.30
CA LYS A 80 20.00 13.88 -11.65
C LYS A 80 20.04 15.13 -10.80
N ALA A 81 20.39 15.02 -9.52
CA ALA A 81 20.51 16.17 -8.61
C ALA A 81 21.55 17.20 -9.07
N LYS A 82 22.62 16.77 -9.76
CA LYS A 82 23.63 17.68 -10.32
C LYS A 82 23.06 18.66 -11.34
N SER A 83 21.97 18.29 -12.01
CA SER A 83 21.31 19.12 -13.03
C SER A 83 20.12 19.92 -12.49
N GLY A 84 19.85 19.86 -11.18
CA GLY A 84 18.71 20.51 -10.54
C GLY A 84 17.58 19.54 -10.17
N THR A 85 16.89 19.85 -9.07
CA THR A 85 15.91 18.95 -8.45
C THR A 85 14.48 19.14 -8.94
N SER A 86 14.17 20.30 -9.52
CA SER A 86 12.86 20.65 -10.09
C SER A 86 13.01 21.81 -11.07
N PHE A 87 12.16 21.84 -12.10
CA PHE A 87 12.17 22.90 -13.13
C PHE A 87 10.83 23.61 -13.32
N GLY A 88 9.71 23.03 -12.85
CA GLY A 88 8.37 23.57 -13.12
C GLY A 88 7.97 23.53 -14.60
N MET A 89 8.65 22.71 -15.41
CA MET A 89 8.41 22.52 -16.83
C MET A 89 8.64 21.06 -17.23
N PRO A 90 8.07 20.59 -18.36
CA PRO A 90 8.21 19.20 -18.80
C PRO A 90 9.66 18.80 -19.07
N THR A 91 9.94 17.51 -18.90
CA THR A 91 11.22 16.85 -19.11
C THR A 91 11.07 15.59 -19.97
N GLU A 92 12.14 15.22 -20.67
CA GLU A 92 12.19 13.94 -21.41
C GLU A 92 11.96 12.74 -20.48
N LEU A 93 12.51 12.82 -19.26
CA LEU A 93 12.45 11.78 -18.26
C LEU A 93 11.02 11.41 -17.84
N GLU A 94 10.12 12.39 -17.75
CA GLU A 94 8.69 12.15 -17.50
C GLU A 94 8.06 11.30 -18.60
N THR A 95 8.45 11.52 -19.86
CA THR A 95 7.95 10.75 -21.00
C THR A 95 8.53 9.34 -21.02
N GLU A 96 9.82 9.18 -20.69
CA GLU A 96 10.48 7.87 -20.63
C GLU A 96 9.81 6.94 -19.60
N ILE A 97 9.66 7.41 -18.36
CA ILE A 97 9.02 6.62 -17.31
C ILE A 97 7.54 6.39 -17.59
N ALA A 98 6.82 7.36 -18.17
CA ALA A 98 5.44 7.17 -18.58
C ALA A 98 5.30 6.03 -19.61
N LYS A 99 6.15 6.02 -20.66
CA LYS A 99 6.15 4.96 -21.68
C LYS A 99 6.45 3.60 -21.07
N LEU A 100 7.44 3.53 -20.18
CA LEU A 100 7.80 2.27 -19.52
C LEU A 100 6.65 1.76 -18.64
N ALA A 101 6.10 2.60 -17.76
CA ALA A 101 5.01 2.22 -16.88
C ALA A 101 3.77 1.75 -17.66
N VAL A 102 3.38 2.48 -18.71
CA VAL A 102 2.26 2.10 -19.60
C VAL A 102 2.55 0.78 -20.33
N SER A 103 3.80 0.52 -20.74
CA SER A 103 4.15 -0.75 -21.40
C SER A 103 4.13 -1.97 -20.47
N MET A 104 4.27 -1.76 -19.15
CA MET A 104 4.33 -2.84 -18.16
C MET A 104 2.95 -3.26 -17.63
N VAL A 105 1.91 -2.45 -17.85
CA VAL A 105 0.58 -2.63 -17.27
C VAL A 105 -0.45 -2.71 -18.39
N SER A 106 -1.29 -3.74 -18.38
CA SER A 106 -2.36 -3.90 -19.37
C SER A 106 -3.50 -2.90 -19.17
N ASN A 107 -4.34 -2.73 -20.20
CA ASN A 107 -5.57 -1.92 -20.15
C ASN A 107 -5.40 -0.44 -19.73
N ILE A 108 -4.20 0.13 -19.87
CA ILE A 108 -3.95 1.56 -19.69
C ILE A 108 -3.26 2.15 -20.92
N ASP A 109 -3.59 3.39 -21.28
CA ASP A 109 -2.99 4.09 -22.42
C ASP A 109 -2.16 5.30 -21.98
N LYS A 110 -2.59 5.94 -20.89
CA LYS A 110 -2.03 7.20 -20.38
C LYS A 110 -1.91 7.16 -18.87
N ILE A 111 -0.87 7.83 -18.37
CA ILE A 111 -0.56 7.95 -16.95
C ILE A 111 -0.31 9.42 -16.60
N ARG A 112 -0.73 9.82 -15.39
CA ARG A 112 -0.46 11.14 -14.81
C ARG A 112 0.28 10.97 -13.49
N PHE A 113 1.46 11.58 -13.38
CA PHE A 113 2.23 11.61 -12.14
C PHE A 113 1.75 12.67 -11.16
N VAL A 114 1.79 12.32 -9.88
CA VAL A 114 1.44 13.11 -8.71
C VAL A 114 2.45 12.81 -7.59
N ASN A 115 2.30 13.41 -6.41
CA ASN A 115 3.33 13.35 -5.36
C ASN A 115 3.06 12.28 -4.30
N SER A 116 1.86 11.67 -4.31
CA SER A 116 1.50 10.61 -3.36
C SER A 116 0.38 9.72 -3.88
N GLY A 117 0.22 8.55 -3.25
CA GLY A 117 -0.96 7.71 -3.47
C GLY A 117 -2.28 8.41 -3.09
N THR A 118 -2.27 9.30 -2.10
CA THR A 118 -3.47 10.11 -1.76
C THR A 118 -3.88 11.00 -2.94
N GLU A 119 -2.91 11.70 -3.54
CA GLU A 119 -3.17 12.53 -4.72
C GLU A 119 -3.66 11.70 -5.91
N ALA A 120 -3.15 10.47 -6.07
CA ALA A 120 -3.57 9.56 -7.13
C ALA A 120 -5.03 9.14 -6.93
N CYS A 121 -5.37 8.59 -5.76
CA CYS A 121 -6.72 8.09 -5.49
C CYS A 121 -7.76 9.21 -5.47
N MET A 122 -7.45 10.39 -4.90
CA MET A 122 -8.38 11.52 -4.94
C MET A 122 -8.60 12.04 -6.37
N SER A 123 -7.58 11.97 -7.23
CA SER A 123 -7.69 12.38 -8.64
C SER A 123 -8.47 11.35 -9.45
N ALA A 124 -8.26 10.05 -9.20
CA ALA A 124 -8.97 8.96 -9.84
C ALA A 124 -10.49 9.03 -9.57
N ILE A 125 -10.91 9.24 -8.32
CA ILE A 125 -12.34 9.38 -8.02
C ILE A 125 -12.94 10.65 -8.65
N ARG A 126 -12.18 11.75 -8.71
CA ARG A 126 -12.64 12.97 -9.38
C ARG A 126 -12.79 12.75 -10.87
N LEU A 127 -11.84 12.04 -11.49
CA LEU A 127 -11.91 11.67 -12.90
C LEU A 127 -13.11 10.76 -13.18
N ALA A 128 -13.33 9.75 -12.35
CA ALA A 128 -14.48 8.86 -12.48
C ALA A 128 -15.81 9.61 -12.37
N ARG A 129 -15.96 10.51 -11.38
CA ARG A 129 -17.14 11.38 -11.25
C ARG A 129 -17.34 12.26 -12.47
N GLY A 130 -16.28 12.91 -12.95
CA GLY A 130 -16.34 13.77 -14.14
C GLY A 130 -16.67 13.02 -15.43
N PHE A 131 -16.14 11.82 -15.60
CA PHE A 131 -16.36 10.97 -16.77
C PHE A 131 -17.78 10.39 -16.80
N THR A 132 -18.24 9.84 -15.67
CA THR A 132 -19.57 9.20 -15.56
C THR A 132 -20.72 10.18 -15.30
N LYS A 133 -20.40 11.41 -14.83
CA LYS A 133 -21.36 12.42 -14.35
C LYS A 133 -22.22 11.91 -13.18
N ARG A 134 -21.61 11.14 -12.29
CA ARG A 134 -22.23 10.54 -11.11
C ARG A 134 -21.44 10.93 -9.86
N ASP A 135 -22.11 10.96 -8.72
CA ASP A 135 -21.54 11.51 -7.49
C ASP A 135 -20.98 10.42 -6.55
N LYS A 136 -21.66 9.28 -6.44
CA LYS A 136 -21.34 8.29 -5.41
C LYS A 136 -20.14 7.44 -5.78
N ILE A 137 -19.35 7.08 -4.80
CA ILE A 137 -18.31 6.03 -4.90
C ILE A 137 -18.57 4.93 -3.89
N ILE A 138 -18.14 3.70 -4.19
CA ILE A 138 -18.05 2.62 -3.21
C ILE A 138 -16.58 2.42 -2.85
N LYS A 139 -16.26 2.35 -1.54
CA LYS A 139 -14.99 1.85 -1.02
C LYS A 139 -15.23 0.68 -0.07
N PHE A 140 -14.19 -0.06 0.27
CA PHE A 140 -14.30 -1.20 1.19
C PHE A 140 -13.85 -0.84 2.61
N ALA A 141 -14.48 -1.44 3.62
CA ALA A 141 -14.02 -1.41 5.00
C ALA A 141 -12.63 -2.04 5.10
N GLY A 142 -11.76 -1.47 5.93
CA GLY A 142 -10.35 -1.87 6.07
C GLY A 142 -9.41 -1.40 4.95
N CYS A 143 -9.92 -1.07 3.75
CA CYS A 143 -9.10 -0.47 2.70
C CYS A 143 -8.82 1.02 2.96
N TYR A 144 -7.61 1.45 2.62
CA TYR A 144 -7.11 2.82 2.75
C TYR A 144 -6.60 3.36 1.42
N HIS A 145 -7.19 4.48 0.98
CA HIS A 145 -6.90 5.13 -0.31
C HIS A 145 -6.32 6.54 -0.14
N GLY A 146 -5.63 6.77 0.98
CA GLY A 146 -5.21 8.11 1.39
C GLY A 146 -6.23 8.83 2.27
N HIS A 147 -5.89 10.06 2.64
CA HIS A 147 -6.62 10.85 3.64
C HIS A 147 -7.45 12.00 3.03
N SER A 148 -7.84 11.87 1.76
CA SER A 148 -8.84 12.75 1.15
C SER A 148 -10.19 12.58 1.85
N ASP A 149 -10.93 13.66 2.05
CA ASP A 149 -12.22 13.67 2.76
C ASP A 149 -13.19 12.56 2.31
N SER A 150 -13.26 12.26 1.01
CA SER A 150 -14.13 11.20 0.47
C SER A 150 -13.76 9.79 0.94
N PHE A 151 -12.56 9.57 1.48
CA PHE A 151 -12.11 8.27 1.99
C PHE A 151 -12.17 8.16 3.51
N LEU A 152 -12.32 9.28 4.22
CA LEU A 152 -12.39 9.35 5.69
C LEU A 152 -13.82 9.11 6.22
N ILE A 153 -14.42 8.03 5.75
CA ILE A 153 -15.82 7.67 5.95
C ILE A 153 -15.92 6.27 6.57
N GLN A 154 -16.73 6.15 7.61
CA GLN A 154 -17.08 4.87 8.26
C GLN A 154 -18.57 4.54 8.02
N ALA A 155 -18.97 3.32 8.38
CA ALA A 155 -20.35 2.88 8.29
C ALA A 155 -21.29 3.84 9.04
N GLY A 156 -22.43 4.17 8.43
CA GLY A 156 -23.55 4.78 9.13
C GLY A 156 -24.28 3.77 10.02
N SER A 157 -25.19 4.22 10.86
CA SER A 157 -25.95 3.40 11.82
C SER A 157 -27.04 2.50 11.19
N GLY A 158 -26.76 1.84 10.07
CA GLY A 158 -27.69 0.92 9.38
C GLY A 158 -27.19 0.48 7.99
N ALA A 159 -27.61 -0.69 7.52
CA ALA A 159 -27.12 -1.33 6.28
C ALA A 159 -27.35 -0.53 4.98
N ILE A 160 -28.22 0.49 5.02
CA ILE A 160 -28.60 1.36 3.89
C ILE A 160 -28.30 2.84 4.22
N THR A 161 -27.67 3.11 5.37
CA THR A 161 -27.43 4.48 5.83
C THR A 161 -26.16 5.05 5.20
N PHE A 162 -26.22 6.31 4.80
CA PHE A 162 -25.09 7.06 4.27
C PHE A 162 -23.87 6.92 5.17
N GLY A 163 -22.68 6.93 4.56
CA GLY A 163 -21.44 6.99 5.32
C GLY A 163 -21.44 8.16 6.30
N SER A 164 -20.80 7.97 7.45
CA SER A 164 -20.56 9.06 8.40
C SER A 164 -19.07 9.42 8.39
N PRO A 165 -18.71 10.71 8.53
CA PRO A 165 -17.32 11.09 8.73
C PRO A 165 -16.69 10.31 9.88
N ASN A 166 -15.52 9.71 9.66
CA ASN A 166 -14.73 9.10 10.73
C ASN A 166 -13.64 10.04 11.28
N SER A 167 -13.54 11.25 10.73
CA SER A 167 -12.58 12.27 11.12
C SER A 167 -13.27 13.64 11.23
N PRO A 168 -13.06 14.38 12.34
CA PRO A 168 -13.53 15.76 12.45
C PRO A 168 -12.98 16.64 11.31
N GLY A 169 -13.82 17.53 10.79
CA GLY A 169 -13.49 18.42 9.67
C GLY A 169 -14.01 17.94 8.31
N VAL A 170 -14.35 16.66 8.17
CA VAL A 170 -15.01 16.13 6.98
C VAL A 170 -16.51 16.42 7.06
N THR A 171 -17.05 17.06 6.01
CA THR A 171 -18.45 17.46 5.99
C THR A 171 -19.39 16.28 5.73
N SER A 172 -20.63 16.36 6.23
CA SER A 172 -21.69 15.40 5.88
C SER A 172 -21.99 15.39 4.37
N GLY A 173 -21.79 16.53 3.70
CA GLY A 173 -21.90 16.64 2.25
C GLY A 173 -20.93 15.72 1.52
N THR A 174 -19.68 15.60 1.99
CA THR A 174 -18.72 14.65 1.43
C THR A 174 -19.09 13.20 1.77
N ALA A 175 -19.57 12.96 2.99
CA ALA A 175 -19.86 11.62 3.48
C ALA A 175 -21.03 10.93 2.77
N LYS A 176 -22.04 11.69 2.33
CA LYS A 176 -23.21 11.16 1.60
C LYS A 176 -22.84 10.52 0.26
N ASP A 177 -21.72 10.94 -0.34
CA ASP A 177 -21.26 10.52 -1.66
C ASP A 177 -20.26 9.34 -1.59
N THR A 178 -20.05 8.77 -0.39
CA THR A 178 -19.19 7.60 -0.20
C THR A 178 -19.99 6.50 0.49
N LEU A 179 -20.14 5.38 -0.21
CA LEU A 179 -20.75 4.15 0.28
C LEU A 179 -19.64 3.21 0.77
N LEU A 180 -19.90 2.51 1.87
CA LEU A 180 -18.97 1.55 2.46
C LEU A 180 -19.46 0.12 2.22
N ALA A 181 -18.63 -0.68 1.55
CA ALA A 181 -18.85 -2.10 1.31
C ALA A 181 -17.97 -2.98 2.20
N SER A 182 -18.37 -4.24 2.37
CA SER A 182 -17.55 -5.27 3.02
C SER A 182 -16.60 -5.92 1.99
N TYR A 183 -15.31 -5.96 2.30
CA TYR A 183 -14.31 -6.61 1.44
C TYR A 183 -14.63 -8.11 1.31
N ASN A 184 -14.45 -8.68 0.12
CA ASN A 184 -14.82 -10.08 -0.19
C ASN A 184 -16.32 -10.43 -0.09
N ASP A 185 -17.23 -9.45 0.06
CA ASP A 185 -18.69 -9.68 0.04
C ASP A 185 -19.34 -9.03 -1.20
N ILE A 186 -19.38 -9.78 -2.30
CA ILE A 186 -19.98 -9.29 -3.55
C ILE A 186 -21.50 -9.03 -3.42
N GLN A 187 -22.20 -9.75 -2.54
CA GLN A 187 -23.64 -9.56 -2.37
C GLN A 187 -23.92 -8.22 -1.68
N ASN A 188 -23.10 -7.83 -0.71
CA ASN A 188 -23.14 -6.50 -0.11
C ASN A 188 -22.93 -5.40 -1.18
N VAL A 189 -21.98 -5.56 -2.10
CA VAL A 189 -21.76 -4.60 -3.20
C VAL A 189 -22.97 -4.53 -4.14
N LYS A 190 -23.56 -5.68 -4.52
CA LYS A 190 -24.79 -5.72 -5.34
C LYS A 190 -25.94 -4.95 -4.69
N ASN A 191 -26.15 -5.15 -3.39
CA ASN A 191 -27.19 -4.44 -2.64
C ASN A 191 -26.97 -2.92 -2.66
N LEU A 192 -25.71 -2.45 -2.62
CA LEU A 192 -25.38 -1.03 -2.73
C LEU A 192 -25.70 -0.48 -4.13
N PHE A 193 -25.41 -1.23 -5.20
CA PHE A 193 -25.79 -0.83 -6.56
C PHE A 193 -27.31 -0.77 -6.73
N ASP A 194 -28.04 -1.77 -6.23
CA ASP A 194 -29.51 -1.83 -6.31
C ASP A 194 -30.18 -0.67 -5.58
N ALA A 195 -29.61 -0.24 -4.45
CA ALA A 195 -30.10 0.89 -3.67
C ALA A 195 -29.71 2.27 -4.24
N ASN A 196 -28.74 2.34 -5.16
CA ASN A 196 -28.17 3.60 -5.68
C ASN A 196 -28.09 3.57 -7.22
N LYS A 197 -29.19 3.14 -7.87
CA LYS A 197 -29.25 2.93 -9.32
C LYS A 197 -28.83 4.18 -10.09
N ASN A 198 -27.85 4.02 -10.98
CA ASN A 198 -27.29 5.09 -11.82
C ASN A 198 -26.62 6.25 -11.07
N GLU A 199 -26.35 6.11 -9.77
CA GLU A 199 -25.72 7.17 -8.97
C GLU A 199 -24.24 6.91 -8.66
N ILE A 200 -23.77 5.67 -8.87
CA ILE A 200 -22.38 5.26 -8.56
C ILE A 200 -21.48 5.52 -9.77
N ALA A 201 -20.48 6.38 -9.56
CA ALA A 201 -19.41 6.69 -10.52
C ALA A 201 -18.36 5.58 -10.58
N ALA A 202 -17.93 5.09 -9.41
CA ALA A 202 -16.86 4.11 -9.34
C ALA A 202 -16.90 3.27 -8.07
N VAL A 203 -16.25 2.11 -8.16
CA VAL A 203 -15.85 1.30 -7.02
C VAL A 203 -14.32 1.33 -6.92
N ILE A 204 -13.79 1.74 -5.77
CA ILE A 204 -12.34 1.75 -5.50
C ILE A 204 -11.97 0.66 -4.48
N ILE A 205 -10.92 -0.09 -4.77
CA ILE A 205 -10.50 -1.25 -3.99
C ILE A 205 -8.98 -1.43 -4.02
N GLU A 206 -8.39 -1.88 -2.91
CA GLU A 206 -7.06 -2.52 -2.93
C GLU A 206 -7.25 -3.96 -3.42
N PRO A 207 -6.81 -4.36 -4.63
CA PRO A 207 -7.10 -5.69 -5.18
C PRO A 207 -6.52 -6.84 -4.33
N VAL A 208 -5.44 -6.59 -3.61
CA VAL A 208 -5.05 -7.32 -2.40
C VAL A 208 -4.99 -6.28 -1.29
N ALA A 209 -5.83 -6.39 -0.27
CA ALA A 209 -5.76 -5.46 0.83
C ALA A 209 -4.43 -5.62 1.57
N GLY A 210 -3.83 -4.50 1.95
CA GLY A 210 -2.63 -4.47 2.78
C GLY A 210 -2.75 -3.61 4.04
N ASN A 211 -3.73 -2.69 4.07
CA ASN A 211 -4.01 -1.80 5.22
C ASN A 211 -4.98 -2.42 6.26
N MET A 212 -5.30 -3.71 6.11
CA MET A 212 -5.94 -4.55 7.13
C MET A 212 -5.19 -5.89 7.29
N GLY A 213 -3.87 -5.86 7.06
CA GLY A 213 -3.03 -7.01 6.79
C GLY A 213 -3.12 -7.43 5.33
N CYS A 214 -2.28 -8.37 4.92
CA CYS A 214 -2.37 -9.03 3.61
C CYS A 214 -3.66 -9.85 3.57
N ILE A 215 -4.69 -9.38 2.87
CA ILE A 215 -5.93 -10.15 2.68
C ILE A 215 -6.16 -10.35 1.18
N PRO A 216 -5.91 -11.58 0.67
CA PRO A 216 -6.20 -11.90 -0.72
C PRO A 216 -7.68 -11.75 -1.06
N PRO A 217 -8.02 -11.42 -2.32
CA PRO A 217 -9.39 -11.51 -2.78
C PRO A 217 -9.84 -12.97 -2.77
N GLN A 218 -11.08 -13.22 -2.36
CA GLN A 218 -11.71 -14.53 -2.51
C GLN A 218 -11.86 -14.86 -4.00
N LYS A 219 -11.81 -16.15 -4.34
CA LYS A 219 -11.93 -16.61 -5.73
C LYS A 219 -13.21 -16.06 -6.37
N GLY A 220 -13.08 -15.39 -7.53
CA GLY A 220 -14.21 -14.84 -8.27
C GLY A 220 -14.69 -13.46 -7.78
N PHE A 221 -14.15 -12.93 -6.68
CA PHE A 221 -14.61 -11.66 -6.12
C PHE A 221 -14.26 -10.47 -7.03
N LEU A 222 -13.02 -10.36 -7.50
CA LEU A 222 -12.58 -9.26 -8.36
C LEU A 222 -13.25 -9.33 -9.74
N GLU A 223 -13.41 -10.52 -10.29
CA GLU A 223 -14.11 -10.77 -11.56
C GLU A 223 -15.57 -10.34 -11.47
N ALA A 224 -16.27 -10.74 -10.40
CA ALA A 224 -17.65 -10.34 -10.18
C ALA A 224 -17.78 -8.83 -9.91
N LEU A 225 -16.80 -8.21 -9.26
CA LEU A 225 -16.77 -6.77 -9.04
C LEU A 225 -16.60 -5.99 -10.36
N GLN A 226 -15.70 -6.44 -11.24
CA GLN A 226 -15.51 -5.88 -12.57
C GLN A 226 -16.79 -5.97 -13.38
N GLN A 227 -17.39 -7.16 -13.43
CA GLN A 227 -18.66 -7.38 -14.14
C GLN A 227 -19.76 -6.46 -13.63
N LEU A 228 -19.92 -6.36 -12.30
CA LEU A 228 -20.96 -5.53 -11.68
C LEU A 228 -20.78 -4.03 -12.00
N CYS A 229 -19.54 -3.54 -12.02
CA CYS A 229 -19.23 -2.16 -12.40
C CYS A 229 -19.66 -1.90 -13.86
N HIS A 230 -19.26 -2.77 -14.79
CA HIS A 230 -19.58 -2.63 -16.20
C HIS A 230 -21.09 -2.71 -16.48
N GLU A 231 -21.80 -3.66 -15.86
CA GLU A 231 -23.26 -3.79 -15.99
C GLU A 231 -24.02 -2.53 -15.54
N ASN A 232 -23.46 -1.78 -14.58
CA ASN A 232 -24.05 -0.57 -14.05
C ASN A 232 -23.45 0.72 -14.65
N ASN A 233 -22.56 0.62 -15.64
CA ASN A 233 -21.80 1.74 -16.21
C ASN A 233 -21.05 2.57 -15.13
N ALA A 234 -20.53 1.91 -14.10
CA ALA A 234 -19.60 2.46 -13.14
C ALA A 234 -18.17 2.01 -13.48
N LEU A 235 -17.17 2.77 -13.05
CA LEU A 235 -15.76 2.42 -13.25
C LEU A 235 -15.22 1.57 -12.11
N LEU A 236 -14.37 0.59 -12.43
CA LEU A 236 -13.56 -0.10 -11.44
C LEU A 236 -12.21 0.61 -11.27
N ILE A 237 -11.85 0.96 -10.04
CA ILE A 237 -10.57 1.59 -9.68
C ILE A 237 -9.78 0.62 -8.81
N PHE A 238 -8.61 0.19 -9.29
CA PHE A 238 -7.64 -0.51 -8.46
C PHE A 238 -6.67 0.47 -7.82
N ASP A 239 -6.69 0.50 -6.49
CA ASP A 239 -5.63 1.11 -5.70
C ASP A 239 -4.45 0.14 -5.61
N GLU A 240 -3.58 0.24 -6.61
CA GLU A 240 -2.33 -0.50 -6.70
C GLU A 240 -1.15 0.30 -6.13
N VAL A 241 -1.40 1.27 -5.23
CA VAL A 241 -0.32 2.02 -4.58
C VAL A 241 0.60 1.08 -3.81
N MET A 242 0.09 -0.03 -3.29
CA MET A 242 0.87 -1.07 -2.61
C MET A 242 1.25 -2.24 -3.51
N THR A 243 0.31 -2.74 -4.32
CA THR A 243 0.44 -3.98 -5.09
C THR A 243 1.09 -3.78 -6.46
N GLY A 244 1.02 -2.56 -7.01
CA GLY A 244 1.52 -2.20 -8.33
C GLY A 244 3.04 -2.29 -8.42
N PHE A 245 3.51 -2.92 -9.49
CA PHE A 245 4.94 -3.25 -9.72
C PHE A 245 5.56 -4.11 -8.60
N ARG A 246 4.73 -4.71 -7.74
CA ARG A 246 5.15 -5.52 -6.59
C ARG A 246 4.72 -6.96 -6.67
N LEU A 247 3.44 -7.20 -6.98
CA LEU A 247 2.90 -8.55 -7.09
C LEU A 247 3.17 -9.18 -8.45
N ALA A 248 3.24 -8.35 -9.49
CA ALA A 248 3.69 -8.67 -10.84
C ALA A 248 4.17 -7.37 -11.51
N LYS A 249 4.66 -7.44 -12.75
CA LYS A 249 5.05 -6.25 -13.53
C LYS A 249 3.90 -5.27 -13.65
N GLY A 250 2.72 -5.78 -14.01
CA GLY A 250 1.46 -5.05 -14.11
C GLY A 250 0.71 -4.90 -12.80
N GLY A 251 1.23 -5.44 -11.69
CA GLY A 251 0.55 -5.43 -10.39
C GLY A 251 -0.44 -6.58 -10.20
N ALA A 252 -1.35 -6.42 -9.24
CA ALA A 252 -2.40 -7.38 -8.93
C ALA A 252 -3.34 -7.63 -10.11
N GLN A 253 -3.60 -6.62 -10.96
CA GLN A 253 -4.43 -6.81 -12.15
C GLN A 253 -3.86 -7.88 -13.11
N GLU A 254 -2.54 -7.96 -13.25
CA GLU A 254 -1.88 -9.00 -14.04
C GLU A 254 -1.97 -10.33 -13.31
N LEU A 255 -1.66 -10.34 -12.00
CA LEU A 255 -1.67 -11.55 -11.18
C LEU A 255 -3.05 -12.24 -11.16
N PHE A 256 -4.14 -11.48 -11.03
CA PHE A 256 -5.50 -12.02 -11.02
C PHE A 256 -6.19 -12.00 -12.38
N ASN A 257 -5.55 -11.43 -13.40
CA ASN A 257 -6.13 -11.23 -14.72
C ASN A 257 -7.50 -10.51 -14.70
N VAL A 258 -7.62 -9.47 -13.86
CA VAL A 258 -8.82 -8.60 -13.77
C VAL A 258 -8.41 -7.17 -14.06
N GLN A 259 -9.01 -6.59 -15.10
CA GLN A 259 -8.62 -5.28 -15.62
C GLN A 259 -9.49 -4.17 -15.00
N ALA A 260 -8.88 -3.27 -14.24
CA ALA A 260 -9.54 -2.06 -13.77
C ALA A 260 -9.63 -1.00 -14.87
N ASP A 261 -10.60 -0.10 -14.78
CA ASP A 261 -10.73 1.05 -15.68
C ASP A 261 -9.73 2.15 -15.34
N ILE A 262 -9.43 2.34 -14.05
CA ILE A 262 -8.42 3.26 -13.54
C ILE A 262 -7.52 2.50 -12.55
N VAL A 263 -6.22 2.75 -12.63
CA VAL A 263 -5.22 2.18 -11.73
C VAL A 263 -4.47 3.30 -11.04
N CYS A 264 -4.42 3.27 -9.71
CA CYS A 264 -3.62 4.19 -8.90
C CYS A 264 -2.31 3.51 -8.49
N PHE A 265 -1.20 4.24 -8.58
CA PHE A 265 0.14 3.78 -8.22
C PHE A 265 0.77 4.73 -7.21
N GLY A 266 1.79 4.21 -6.54
CA GLY A 266 2.73 4.97 -5.74
C GLY A 266 3.89 4.08 -5.35
N LYS A 267 4.55 4.42 -4.25
CA LYS A 267 5.60 3.59 -3.64
C LYS A 267 6.69 3.17 -4.63
N VAL A 268 6.62 1.95 -5.19
CA VAL A 268 7.62 1.38 -6.11
C VAL A 268 7.88 2.29 -7.31
N ILE A 269 6.84 2.93 -7.87
CA ILE A 269 6.97 3.81 -9.05
C ILE A 269 7.85 5.04 -8.79
N GLY A 270 8.07 5.42 -7.52
CA GLY A 270 8.98 6.51 -7.13
C GLY A 270 10.38 6.06 -6.76
N GLY A 271 10.69 4.75 -6.78
CA GLY A 271 11.98 4.23 -6.35
C GLY A 271 12.36 4.63 -4.92
N GLY A 272 11.38 4.87 -4.05
CA GLY A 272 11.58 5.35 -2.68
C GLY A 272 11.40 6.87 -2.47
N LEU A 273 11.27 7.66 -3.54
CA LEU A 273 10.92 9.08 -3.45
C LEU A 273 9.38 9.29 -3.49
N PRO A 274 8.87 10.44 -2.99
CA PRO A 274 7.44 10.76 -3.05
C PRO A 274 6.93 10.87 -4.50
N VAL A 275 6.21 9.84 -4.93
CA VAL A 275 5.50 9.78 -6.22
C VAL A 275 4.21 8.98 -6.02
N GLY A 276 3.15 9.47 -6.64
CA GLY A 276 2.00 8.67 -7.02
C GLY A 276 1.75 8.80 -8.51
N ALA A 277 0.85 7.97 -9.03
CA ALA A 277 0.33 8.16 -10.37
C ALA A 277 -1.08 7.59 -10.48
N PHE A 278 -1.83 8.02 -11.47
CA PHE A 278 -3.06 7.35 -11.87
C PHE A 278 -3.09 7.20 -13.39
N ALA A 279 -3.57 6.05 -13.85
CA ALA A 279 -3.54 5.67 -15.25
C ALA A 279 -4.86 5.01 -15.67
N ALA A 280 -5.23 5.18 -16.92
CA ALA A 280 -6.43 4.58 -17.50
C ALA A 280 -6.33 4.59 -19.04
N ARG A 281 -7.35 4.03 -19.69
CA ARG A 281 -7.54 4.14 -21.14
C ARG A 281 -7.78 5.58 -21.59
N ASN A 282 -7.55 5.85 -22.87
CA ASN A 282 -7.62 7.17 -23.49
C ASN A 282 -8.95 7.89 -23.23
N GLU A 283 -10.08 7.20 -23.39
CA GLU A 283 -11.40 7.81 -23.25
C GLU A 283 -11.65 8.37 -21.84
N ILE A 284 -11.06 7.75 -20.81
CA ILE A 284 -11.14 8.21 -19.42
C ILE A 284 -10.08 9.29 -19.18
N MET A 285 -8.80 9.03 -19.49
CA MET A 285 -7.71 9.99 -19.20
C MET A 285 -7.83 11.31 -19.97
N ASN A 286 -8.45 11.33 -21.15
CA ASN A 286 -8.67 12.55 -21.93
C ASN A 286 -9.71 13.50 -21.31
N TYR A 287 -10.45 13.07 -20.28
CA TYR A 287 -11.30 13.97 -19.50
C TYR A 287 -10.51 14.87 -18.53
N LEU A 288 -9.22 14.61 -18.30
CA LEU A 288 -8.36 15.47 -17.48
C LEU A 288 -7.92 16.73 -18.23
N ALA A 289 -7.80 17.82 -17.49
CA ALA A 289 -7.08 19.01 -17.94
C ALA A 289 -5.64 18.66 -18.36
N PRO A 290 -5.10 19.28 -19.43
CA PRO A 290 -5.68 20.41 -20.16
C PRO A 290 -6.60 20.02 -21.33
N LEU A 291 -6.78 18.74 -21.65
CA LEU A 291 -7.61 18.29 -22.77
C LEU A 291 -9.10 18.30 -22.43
N GLY A 292 -9.43 17.82 -21.23
CA GLY A 292 -10.78 17.71 -20.72
C GLY A 292 -11.06 18.61 -19.52
N PRO A 293 -12.31 18.58 -19.02
CA PRO A 293 -12.79 19.52 -18.01
C PRO A 293 -12.35 19.20 -16.57
N VAL A 294 -11.86 17.99 -16.29
CA VAL A 294 -11.53 17.57 -14.92
C VAL A 294 -10.17 18.13 -14.50
N TYR A 295 -10.17 19.04 -13.53
CA TYR A 295 -8.94 19.68 -13.07
C TYR A 295 -8.10 18.77 -12.16
N GLN A 296 -6.82 18.68 -12.49
CA GLN A 296 -5.75 18.16 -11.64
C GLN A 296 -4.45 18.87 -12.02
N ALA A 297 -3.71 19.34 -11.02
CA ALA A 297 -2.38 19.91 -11.16
C ALA A 297 -1.53 19.60 -9.92
N GLY A 298 -0.22 19.67 -10.04
CA GLY A 298 0.71 19.54 -8.92
C GLY A 298 2.06 20.17 -9.27
N THR A 299 2.51 21.14 -8.48
CA THR A 299 3.72 21.95 -8.78
C THR A 299 4.99 21.12 -8.89
N LEU A 300 5.10 20.04 -8.10
CA LEU A 300 6.27 19.15 -8.07
C LEU A 300 5.99 17.78 -8.71
N SER A 301 4.81 17.61 -9.30
CA SER A 301 4.50 16.42 -10.09
C SER A 301 5.50 16.29 -11.23
N GLY A 302 5.98 15.06 -11.48
CA GLY A 302 6.96 14.82 -12.53
C GLY A 302 8.37 15.36 -12.23
N ASN A 303 8.69 15.68 -10.96
CA ASN A 303 10.00 16.22 -10.62
C ASN A 303 11.15 15.27 -11.04
N PRO A 304 12.27 15.80 -11.54
CA PRO A 304 13.31 14.98 -12.15
C PRO A 304 13.95 13.94 -11.22
N LEU A 305 14.09 14.22 -9.91
CA LEU A 305 14.68 13.26 -8.98
C LEU A 305 13.81 12.01 -8.84
N ALA A 306 12.53 12.21 -8.61
CA ALA A 306 11.60 11.13 -8.37
C ALA A 306 11.34 10.31 -9.66
N MET A 307 11.31 10.98 -10.82
CA MET A 307 11.24 10.29 -12.11
C MET A 307 12.51 9.49 -12.42
N ALA A 308 13.71 9.97 -12.02
CA ALA A 308 14.96 9.24 -12.23
C ALA A 308 15.02 7.97 -11.37
N ALA A 309 14.66 8.10 -10.09
CA ALA A 309 14.56 6.97 -9.16
C ALA A 309 13.53 5.94 -9.62
N GLY A 310 12.34 6.42 -9.99
CA GLY A 310 11.26 5.58 -10.51
C GLY A 310 11.65 4.84 -11.79
N LEU A 311 12.25 5.54 -12.76
CA LEU A 311 12.69 4.93 -14.01
C LEU A 311 13.75 3.86 -13.77
N ALA A 312 14.74 4.13 -12.90
CA ALA A 312 15.75 3.14 -12.54
C ALA A 312 15.14 1.89 -11.87
N MET A 313 14.19 2.08 -10.95
CA MET A 313 13.47 0.99 -10.30
C MET A 313 12.67 0.16 -11.30
N LEU A 314 11.85 0.80 -12.14
CA LEU A 314 11.02 0.10 -13.12
C LEU A 314 11.85 -0.60 -14.20
N LYS A 315 12.97 -0.01 -14.66
CA LYS A 315 13.90 -0.67 -15.59
C LYS A 315 14.45 -1.97 -14.98
N ALA A 316 14.95 -1.89 -13.74
CA ALA A 316 15.50 -3.05 -13.04
C ALA A 316 14.46 -4.18 -12.87
N LEU A 317 13.21 -3.84 -12.54
CA LEU A 317 12.11 -4.80 -12.45
C LEU A 317 11.70 -5.36 -13.82
N ASN A 318 11.69 -4.53 -14.87
CA ASN A 318 11.28 -4.97 -16.19
C ASN A 318 12.32 -5.89 -16.85
N GLU A 319 13.60 -5.62 -16.64
CA GLU A 319 14.71 -6.42 -17.18
C GLU A 319 14.88 -7.76 -16.44
N ASN A 320 14.51 -7.84 -15.16
CA ASN A 320 14.61 -9.05 -14.36
C ASN A 320 13.28 -9.81 -14.30
N GLN A 321 13.02 -10.67 -15.30
CA GLN A 321 11.76 -11.41 -15.40
C GLN A 321 11.48 -12.33 -14.20
N GLU A 322 12.53 -12.85 -13.55
CA GLU A 322 12.43 -13.80 -12.45
C GLU A 322 12.23 -13.15 -11.06
N VAL A 323 12.26 -11.81 -10.96
CA VAL A 323 12.21 -11.11 -9.66
C VAL A 323 10.94 -11.43 -8.87
N PHE A 324 9.79 -11.50 -9.53
CA PHE A 324 8.51 -11.79 -8.86
C PHE A 324 8.43 -13.24 -8.40
N ALA A 325 8.99 -14.19 -9.17
CA ALA A 325 9.09 -15.59 -8.78
C ALA A 325 9.99 -15.76 -7.53
N ARG A 326 11.17 -15.12 -7.51
CA ARG A 326 12.05 -15.16 -6.33
C ARG A 326 11.40 -14.55 -5.09
N LEU A 327 10.68 -13.44 -5.26
CA LEU A 327 9.93 -12.82 -4.16
C LEU A 327 8.83 -13.76 -3.62
N GLU A 328 8.06 -14.39 -4.51
CA GLU A 328 7.05 -15.38 -4.15
C GLU A 328 7.66 -16.56 -3.37
N GLU A 329 8.76 -17.13 -3.87
CA GLU A 329 9.49 -18.23 -3.23
C GLU A 329 10.02 -17.87 -1.84
N LYS A 330 10.67 -16.71 -1.70
CA LYS A 330 11.16 -16.20 -0.41
C LYS A 330 10.01 -15.98 0.58
N THR A 331 8.90 -15.42 0.11
CA THR A 331 7.74 -15.17 0.96
C THR A 331 7.08 -16.48 1.40
N ALA A 332 6.97 -17.46 0.49
CA ALA A 332 6.45 -18.79 0.82
C ALA A 332 7.35 -19.53 1.82
N TYR A 333 8.67 -19.46 1.65
CA TYR A 333 9.64 -20.01 2.59
C TYR A 333 9.48 -19.42 3.99
N LEU A 334 9.45 -18.08 4.08
CA LEU A 334 9.26 -17.38 5.34
C LEU A 334 7.92 -17.74 6.00
N ALA A 335 6.82 -17.68 5.25
CA ALA A 335 5.49 -17.97 5.76
C ALA A 335 5.39 -19.39 6.32
N LYS A 336 5.93 -20.38 5.59
CA LYS A 336 5.98 -21.77 6.06
C LYS A 336 6.82 -21.89 7.33
N GLY A 337 8.03 -21.32 7.34
CA GLY A 337 8.92 -21.38 8.50
C GLY A 337 8.30 -20.76 9.76
N ILE A 338 7.61 -19.63 9.61
CA ILE A 338 6.86 -18.99 10.70
C ILE A 338 5.72 -19.89 11.18
N ALA A 339 4.91 -20.43 10.26
CA ALA A 339 3.80 -21.30 10.64
C ALA A 339 4.28 -22.54 11.42
N ASP A 340 5.37 -23.17 10.96
CA ASP A 340 5.94 -24.36 11.60
C ASP A 340 6.36 -24.09 13.05
N VAL A 341 7.06 -22.98 13.31
CA VAL A 341 7.55 -22.63 14.66
C VAL A 341 6.43 -22.15 15.58
N LEU A 342 5.45 -21.39 15.06
CA LEU A 342 4.30 -20.97 15.84
C LEU A 342 3.44 -22.18 16.23
N THR A 343 3.21 -23.09 15.29
CA THR A 343 2.49 -24.35 15.54
C THR A 343 3.22 -25.20 16.59
N SER A 344 4.54 -25.37 16.44
CA SER A 344 5.34 -26.17 17.37
C SER A 344 5.36 -25.61 18.79
N ASN A 345 5.23 -24.29 18.93
CA ASN A 345 5.13 -23.61 20.22
C ASN A 345 3.68 -23.41 20.70
N ASN A 346 2.69 -24.05 20.04
CA ASN A 346 1.27 -23.97 20.38
C ASN A 346 0.68 -22.54 20.37
N VAL A 347 1.21 -21.66 19.52
CA VAL A 347 0.67 -20.31 19.34
C VAL A 347 -0.44 -20.35 18.30
N VAL A 348 -1.63 -19.88 18.67
CA VAL A 348 -2.77 -19.76 17.76
C VAL A 348 -2.49 -18.70 16.70
N HIS A 349 -2.57 -19.08 15.42
CA HIS A 349 -2.29 -18.17 14.32
C HIS A 349 -2.95 -18.61 13.00
N THR A 350 -3.08 -17.65 12.08
CA THR A 350 -3.28 -17.85 10.64
C THR A 350 -2.31 -16.97 9.87
N ILE A 351 -1.95 -17.37 8.65
CA ILE A 351 -1.05 -16.61 7.78
C ILE A 351 -1.69 -16.45 6.41
N ASN A 352 -1.79 -15.19 5.98
CA ASN A 352 -2.16 -14.84 4.62
C ASN A 352 -0.92 -14.41 3.84
N ARG A 353 -0.90 -14.70 2.54
CA ARG A 353 0.22 -14.41 1.65
C ARG A 353 -0.23 -14.25 0.21
N VAL A 354 0.34 -13.28 -0.50
CA VAL A 354 0.24 -13.13 -1.97
C VAL A 354 1.54 -12.52 -2.49
N GLY A 355 2.24 -13.19 -3.41
CA GLY A 355 3.49 -12.64 -3.96
C GLY A 355 4.49 -12.34 -2.85
N SER A 356 4.91 -11.08 -2.82
CA SER A 356 5.84 -10.52 -1.83
C SER A 356 5.18 -9.95 -0.56
N MET A 357 3.87 -10.15 -0.38
CA MET A 357 3.12 -9.66 0.78
C MET A 357 2.74 -10.83 1.69
N VAL A 358 2.89 -10.66 3.00
CA VAL A 358 2.53 -11.66 4.01
C VAL A 358 2.01 -10.98 5.28
N SER A 359 1.11 -11.64 6.00
CA SER A 359 0.67 -11.22 7.34
C SER A 359 0.50 -12.42 8.24
N VAL A 360 0.91 -12.26 9.50
CA VAL A 360 0.66 -13.21 10.59
C VAL A 360 -0.47 -12.64 11.44
N HIS A 361 -1.57 -13.38 11.54
CA HIS A 361 -2.73 -13.00 12.34
C HIS A 361 -2.81 -13.93 13.55
N PHE A 362 -2.92 -13.38 14.76
CA PHE A 362 -3.07 -14.16 15.99
C PHE A 362 -4.54 -14.47 16.27
N ASP A 363 -5.18 -15.19 15.34
CA ASP A 363 -6.54 -15.71 15.44
C ASP A 363 -6.59 -17.13 14.85
N ALA A 364 -7.51 -17.97 15.34
CA ALA A 364 -7.66 -19.34 14.85
C ALA A 364 -8.46 -19.44 13.54
N ASN A 365 -9.30 -18.43 13.26
CA ASN A 365 -10.19 -18.46 12.12
C ASN A 365 -9.51 -17.87 10.87
N PRO A 366 -9.95 -18.26 9.66
CA PRO A 366 -9.52 -17.61 8.44
C PRO A 366 -9.77 -16.10 8.47
N VAL A 367 -8.77 -15.31 8.09
CA VAL A 367 -8.86 -13.85 7.97
C VAL A 367 -9.07 -13.49 6.49
N PHE A 368 -10.26 -13.01 6.14
CA PHE A 368 -10.65 -12.75 4.76
C PHE A 368 -11.35 -11.41 4.55
N ASP A 369 -11.55 -10.61 5.60
CA ASP A 369 -12.16 -9.29 5.55
C ASP A 369 -11.71 -8.44 6.74
N PHE A 370 -12.25 -7.22 6.84
CA PHE A 370 -11.90 -6.32 7.94
C PHE A 370 -12.41 -6.82 9.31
N GLU A 371 -13.58 -7.47 9.38
CA GLU A 371 -14.15 -7.93 10.65
C GLU A 371 -13.34 -9.08 11.24
N THR A 372 -12.93 -10.04 10.41
CA THR A 372 -12.04 -11.13 10.82
C THR A 372 -10.63 -10.64 11.14
N ALA A 373 -10.11 -9.63 10.43
CA ALA A 373 -8.80 -9.04 10.71
C ALA A 373 -8.69 -8.40 12.09
N LYS A 374 -9.80 -7.83 12.61
CA LYS A 374 -9.82 -7.22 13.96
C LYS A 374 -9.46 -8.19 15.07
N ASN A 375 -9.76 -9.48 14.90
CA ASN A 375 -9.46 -10.49 15.93
C ASN A 375 -7.95 -10.64 16.18
N GLY A 376 -7.12 -10.33 15.17
CA GLY A 376 -5.66 -10.37 15.27
C GLY A 376 -5.03 -9.18 15.98
N ASP A 377 -5.75 -8.07 16.19
CA ASP A 377 -5.26 -6.92 16.96
C ASP A 377 -5.47 -7.15 18.46
N ASN A 378 -4.61 -8.01 19.02
CA ASN A 378 -4.67 -8.43 20.40
C ASN A 378 -3.28 -8.36 21.08
N ASP A 379 -3.22 -8.66 22.38
CA ASP A 379 -1.97 -8.52 23.14
C ASP A 379 -0.87 -9.49 22.69
N THR A 380 -1.22 -10.61 22.07
CA THR A 380 -0.26 -11.53 21.46
C THR A 380 0.52 -10.84 20.34
N PHE A 381 -0.16 -10.10 19.46
CA PHE A 381 0.51 -9.32 18.41
C PHE A 381 1.51 -8.31 18.99
N LYS A 382 1.11 -7.57 20.03
CA LYS A 382 1.97 -6.54 20.64
C LYS A 382 3.23 -7.16 21.26
N LYS A 383 3.07 -8.26 22.00
CA LYS A 383 4.21 -9.02 22.56
C LYS A 383 5.10 -9.57 21.45
N PHE A 384 4.51 -10.10 20.39
CA PHE A 384 5.24 -10.62 19.24
C PHE A 384 6.05 -9.53 18.53
N PHE A 385 5.45 -8.37 18.28
CA PHE A 385 6.12 -7.20 17.71
C PHE A 385 7.35 -6.79 18.54
N HIS A 386 7.17 -6.56 19.86
CA HIS A 386 8.27 -6.13 20.73
C HIS A 386 9.33 -7.22 20.91
N GLY A 387 8.92 -8.50 20.91
CA GLY A 387 9.82 -9.64 20.94
C GLY A 387 10.71 -9.67 19.70
N LEU A 388 10.12 -9.60 18.50
CA LEU A 388 10.88 -9.58 17.24
C LEU A 388 11.80 -8.37 17.14
N LEU A 389 11.32 -7.19 17.56
CA LEU A 389 12.12 -5.99 17.60
C LEU A 389 13.36 -6.17 18.49
N ALA A 390 13.20 -6.79 19.67
CA ALA A 390 14.30 -7.08 20.57
C ALA A 390 15.32 -8.10 20.02
N GLU A 391 14.90 -8.94 19.07
CA GLU A 391 15.76 -9.90 18.36
C GLU A 391 16.38 -9.35 17.07
N GLY A 392 16.09 -8.11 16.66
CA GLY A 392 16.66 -7.54 15.43
C GLY A 392 15.82 -7.79 14.18
N VAL A 393 14.52 -7.98 14.34
CA VAL A 393 13.56 -8.07 13.24
C VAL A 393 12.54 -6.96 13.37
N TYR A 394 12.43 -6.11 12.34
CA TYR A 394 11.48 -5.00 12.32
C TYR A 394 10.33 -5.28 11.37
N ILE A 395 9.18 -5.60 11.95
CA ILE A 395 7.91 -5.80 11.27
C ILE A 395 7.04 -4.55 11.40
N ALA A 396 5.92 -4.49 10.68
CA ALA A 396 5.00 -3.36 10.79
C ALA A 396 4.46 -3.21 12.24
N PRO A 397 4.51 -2.01 12.85
CA PRO A 397 4.01 -1.76 14.20
C PRO A 397 2.48 -1.64 14.27
N SER A 398 1.76 -2.56 13.62
CA SER A 398 0.30 -2.64 13.56
C SER A 398 -0.12 -4.03 13.08
N ALA A 399 -1.14 -4.63 13.71
CA ALA A 399 -1.72 -5.90 13.28
C ALA A 399 -2.46 -5.79 11.93
N TYR A 400 -2.77 -4.55 11.53
CA TYR A 400 -3.48 -4.23 10.29
C TYR A 400 -2.55 -3.92 9.12
N GLU A 401 -1.26 -4.17 9.22
CA GLU A 401 -0.32 -3.85 8.14
C GLU A 401 0.37 -5.11 7.63
N THR A 402 0.45 -5.24 6.31
CA THR A 402 1.21 -6.32 5.67
C THR A 402 2.72 -6.14 5.86
N TRP A 403 3.44 -7.24 5.86
CA TRP A 403 4.89 -7.27 5.73
C TRP A 403 5.25 -7.32 4.25
N PHE A 404 6.25 -6.54 3.87
CA PHE A 404 6.78 -6.50 2.52
C PHE A 404 8.09 -7.24 2.45
N ILE A 405 8.16 -8.25 1.59
CA ILE A 405 9.41 -8.92 1.26
C ILE A 405 10.12 -8.11 0.16
N SER A 406 11.43 -7.93 0.30
CA SER A 406 12.29 -7.35 -0.72
C SER A 406 13.26 -8.39 -1.26
N ASP A 407 13.70 -8.24 -2.51
CA ASP A 407 14.59 -9.20 -3.15
C ASP A 407 16.01 -9.18 -2.54
N ALA A 408 16.33 -8.15 -1.76
CA ALA A 408 17.58 -8.07 -1.01
C ALA A 408 17.66 -9.05 0.17
N LEU A 409 16.54 -9.63 0.63
CA LEU A 409 16.55 -10.67 1.66
C LEU A 409 17.23 -11.94 1.13
N THR A 410 18.21 -12.42 1.88
CA THR A 410 18.84 -13.73 1.68
C THR A 410 18.09 -14.82 2.43
N TYR A 411 18.29 -16.09 2.09
CA TYR A 411 17.69 -17.19 2.88
C TYR A 411 18.24 -17.20 4.32
N GLU A 412 19.46 -16.75 4.53
CA GLU A 412 20.05 -16.57 5.86
C GLU A 412 19.30 -15.51 6.68
N ASP A 413 18.81 -14.43 6.05
CA ASP A 413 17.96 -13.43 6.71
C ASP A 413 16.58 -13.98 7.08
N LEU A 414 16.01 -14.81 6.19
CA LEU A 414 14.74 -15.50 6.44
C LEU A 414 14.90 -16.49 7.60
N ASP A 415 15.97 -17.28 7.61
CA ASP A 415 16.29 -18.21 8.69
C ASP A 415 16.55 -17.49 10.02
N PHE A 416 17.23 -16.34 9.98
CA PHE A 416 17.40 -15.49 11.16
C PHE A 416 16.04 -15.05 11.72
N THR A 417 15.13 -14.65 10.83
CA THR A 417 13.77 -14.26 11.21
C THR A 417 12.99 -15.42 11.81
N ILE A 418 13.03 -16.60 11.19
CA ILE A 418 12.33 -17.80 11.68
C ILE A 418 12.86 -18.20 13.07
N ARG A 419 14.18 -18.13 13.31
CA ARG A 419 14.77 -18.36 14.64
C ARG A 419 14.32 -17.33 15.67
N ALA A 420 14.23 -16.05 15.30
CA ALA A 420 13.72 -15.01 16.17
C ALA A 420 12.25 -15.27 16.54
N VAL A 421 11.43 -15.65 15.56
CA VAL A 421 10.03 -16.05 15.77
C VAL A 421 9.96 -17.22 16.75
N ASP A 422 10.70 -18.32 16.53
CA ASP A 422 10.71 -19.48 17.43
C ASP A 422 11.08 -19.10 18.89
N LYS A 423 12.09 -18.24 19.05
CA LYS A 423 12.51 -17.79 20.37
C LYS A 423 11.43 -16.95 21.06
N VAL A 424 10.82 -16.02 20.34
CA VAL A 424 9.77 -15.13 20.89
C VAL A 424 8.49 -15.91 21.18
N SER A 425 8.09 -16.84 20.30
CA SER A 425 6.84 -17.59 20.43
C SER A 425 6.76 -18.50 21.64
N LYS A 426 7.90 -18.87 22.25
CA LYS A 426 7.94 -19.65 23.49
C LYS A 426 7.38 -18.91 24.71
N ASN A 427 7.22 -17.59 24.62
CA ASN A 427 6.73 -16.74 25.70
C ASN A 427 5.44 -15.97 25.34
N LEU A 428 4.76 -16.34 24.26
CA LEU A 428 3.53 -15.67 23.82
C LEU A 428 2.29 -16.08 24.61
#